data_AF-A0A3S3KNR4-F1
#
_entry.id   AF-A0A3S3KNR4-F1
#
_cell.length_a   1.000
_cell.length_b   1.000
_cell.length_c   1.000
_cell.angle_alpha   90.00
_cell.angle_beta   90.00
_cell.angle_gamma   90.00
#
_symmetry.space_group_name_H-M   'P 1'
#
loop_
_entity.id
_entity.type
_entity.pdbx_description
1 polymer ?
#
loop_
_entity_poly.entity_id
_entity_poly.type
_entity_poly.pdbx_seq_one_letter_code
_entity_poly.pdbx_strand_id
1 'polypeptide(L)'
;MRFWPQWLKPLPQWLKPSAMVDLRQVMLDLRPALRTEISGAVGEAELGRWARLNGLYYCRDSDNFIVFSKRPALARRVLTIDQTVGEHSAWLGHWLGYPPCCVRAARRVGEKNLDSWSRQLASRHHVGNFASIMVDGYAAGRALISHIPCSPHCSASLRLASQLVKPHSPAQRPSTLAKLRGFHADGRRHSLPQ
;
A
#
# COMPACT_ATOMS: atom_id res chain seq x y z
N MET A 1 -14.61 5.37 20.20
CA MET A 1 -14.46 6.10 18.92
C MET A 1 -13.00 6.05 18.50
N ARG A 2 -12.66 5.58 17.29
CA ARG A 2 -11.27 5.54 16.79
C ARG A 2 -10.90 6.92 16.25
N PHE A 3 -9.92 7.59 16.85
CA PHE A 3 -9.38 8.85 16.37
C PHE A 3 -8.54 8.58 15.11
N TRP A 4 -9.13 8.80 13.95
CA TRP A 4 -8.41 8.76 12.68
C TRP A 4 -7.76 10.12 12.44
N PRO A 5 -6.53 10.17 11.92
CA PRO A 5 -5.91 11.46 11.63
C PRO A 5 -6.74 12.21 10.57
N GLN A 6 -7.08 13.47 10.85
CA GLN A 6 -7.87 14.36 9.97
C GLN A 6 -7.25 14.57 8.56
N TRP A 7 -5.99 14.15 8.35
CA TRP A 7 -5.31 14.26 7.05
C TRP A 7 -5.63 13.13 6.07
N LEU A 8 -6.32 12.07 6.49
CA LEU A 8 -7.10 11.24 5.56
C LEU A 8 -8.38 12.03 5.24
N LYS A 9 -8.23 13.07 4.41
CA LYS A 9 -9.32 13.68 3.64
C LYS A 9 -10.21 12.58 3.05
N PRO A 10 -11.48 12.87 2.68
CA PRO A 10 -12.27 11.87 1.98
C PRO A 10 -11.44 11.26 0.85
N LEU A 11 -11.43 9.93 0.78
CA LEU A 11 -10.75 9.19 -0.26
C LEU A 11 -11.20 9.79 -1.61
N PRO A 12 -10.27 10.06 -2.55
CA PRO A 12 -10.67 10.48 -3.89
C PRO A 12 -11.73 9.54 -4.45
N GLN A 13 -12.77 10.10 -5.09
CA GLN A 13 -13.91 9.32 -5.59
C GLN A 13 -13.50 8.28 -6.66
N TRP A 14 -12.36 8.49 -7.32
CA TRP A 14 -11.80 7.58 -8.31
C TRP A 14 -11.04 6.40 -7.70
N LEU A 15 -10.82 6.36 -6.37
CA LEU A 15 -10.28 5.19 -5.68
C LEU A 15 -11.40 4.32 -5.12
N LYS A 16 -11.26 2.99 -5.31
CA LYS A 16 -12.13 2.01 -4.66
C LYS A 16 -12.04 2.14 -3.13
N PRO A 17 -13.14 1.93 -2.38
CA PRO A 17 -13.10 1.97 -0.90
C PRO A 17 -12.05 1.03 -0.30
N SER A 18 -11.83 -0.14 -0.91
CA SER A 18 -10.80 -1.10 -0.49
C SER A 18 -9.37 -0.54 -0.52
N ALA A 19 -9.06 0.39 -1.44
CA ALA A 19 -7.76 1.03 -1.55
C ALA A 19 -7.36 1.77 -0.26
N MET A 20 -8.34 2.22 0.53
CA MET A 20 -8.11 2.87 1.81
C MET A 20 -7.38 1.96 2.81
N VAL A 21 -7.64 0.64 2.77
CA VAL A 21 -7.00 -0.33 3.66
C VAL A 21 -5.51 -0.36 3.41
N ASP A 22 -5.11 -0.45 2.14
CA ASP A 22 -3.71 -0.44 1.72
C ASP A 22 -3.06 0.94 1.91
N LEU A 23 -3.77 2.02 1.56
CA LEU A 23 -3.28 3.39 1.69
C LEU A 23 -2.91 3.72 3.14
N ARG A 24 -3.76 3.36 4.11
CA ARG A 24 -3.44 3.55 5.53
C ARG A 24 -2.14 2.87 5.92
N GLN A 25 -1.92 1.65 5.46
CA GLN A 25 -0.70 0.89 5.75
C GLN A 25 0.53 1.53 5.11
N VAL A 26 0.42 2.05 3.89
CA VAL A 26 1.52 2.79 3.23
C VAL A 26 1.83 4.10 3.95
N MET A 27 0.80 4.84 4.34
CA MET A 27 0.98 6.14 5.01
C MET A 27 1.62 5.99 6.39
N LEU A 28 1.38 4.86 7.06
CA LEU A 28 1.97 4.50 8.35
C LEU A 28 3.29 3.71 8.24
N ASP A 29 3.88 3.61 7.04
CA ASP A 29 5.12 2.87 6.78
C ASP A 29 5.07 1.38 7.17
N LEU A 30 3.86 0.82 7.29
CA LEU A 30 3.64 -0.61 7.55
C LEU A 30 3.81 -1.43 6.29
N ARG A 31 3.56 -0.82 5.13
CA ARG A 31 3.74 -1.43 3.82
C ARG A 31 4.43 -0.48 2.86
N PRO A 32 5.25 -1.00 1.94
CA PRO A 32 6.10 -0.17 1.10
C PRO A 32 5.36 0.38 -0.14
N ALA A 33 4.27 -0.25 -0.56
CA ALA A 33 3.45 0.15 -1.70
C ALA A 33 2.00 -0.37 -1.57
N LEU A 34 1.09 0.27 -2.32
CA LEU A 34 -0.26 -0.23 -2.58
C LEU A 34 -0.49 -0.35 -4.07
N ARG A 35 -1.25 -1.37 -4.49
CA ARG A 35 -1.74 -1.57 -5.86
C ARG A 35 -3.26 -1.60 -5.81
N THR A 36 -3.90 -0.82 -6.67
CA THR A 36 -5.35 -0.76 -6.75
C THR A 36 -5.78 -0.40 -8.15
N GLU A 37 -7.07 -0.59 -8.45
CA GLU A 37 -7.66 -0.21 -9.72
C GLU A 37 -8.42 1.11 -9.53
N ILE A 38 -8.27 2.01 -10.48
CA ILE A 38 -9.02 3.26 -10.52
C ILE A 38 -10.44 2.98 -11.03
N SER A 39 -11.47 3.33 -10.25
CA SER A 39 -12.88 3.07 -10.58
C SER A 39 -13.64 4.27 -11.15
N GLY A 40 -12.99 5.42 -11.30
CA GLY A 40 -13.63 6.65 -11.79
C GLY A 40 -12.73 7.43 -12.75
N ALA A 41 -13.29 8.42 -13.43
CA ALA A 41 -12.53 9.29 -14.32
C ALA A 41 -11.55 10.15 -13.50
N VAL A 42 -10.27 10.04 -13.81
CA VAL A 42 -9.22 10.88 -13.23
C VAL A 42 -8.09 11.07 -14.25
N GLY A 43 -7.73 12.33 -14.47
CA GLY A 43 -6.62 12.70 -15.35
C GLY A 43 -5.27 12.65 -14.63
N GLU A 44 -4.20 12.52 -15.40
CA GLU A 44 -2.82 12.45 -14.89
C GLU A 44 -2.42 13.66 -14.03
N ALA A 45 -2.92 14.85 -14.37
CA ALA A 45 -2.64 16.07 -13.58
C ALA A 45 -3.24 16.01 -12.17
N GLU A 46 -4.44 15.43 -12.02
CA GLU A 46 -5.08 15.26 -10.72
C GLU A 46 -4.39 14.16 -9.90
N LEU A 47 -4.11 12.99 -10.53
CA LEU A 47 -3.35 11.90 -9.91
C LEU A 47 -2.00 12.39 -9.38
N GLY A 48 -1.22 13.07 -10.21
CA GLY A 48 0.08 13.59 -9.82
C GLY A 48 0.01 14.64 -8.71
N ARG A 49 -1.02 15.49 -8.70
CA ARG A 49 -1.24 16.44 -7.60
C ARG A 49 -1.55 15.70 -6.30
N TRP A 50 -2.47 14.74 -6.33
CA TRP A 50 -2.85 13.97 -5.15
C TRP A 50 -1.68 13.15 -4.59
N ALA A 51 -0.93 12.46 -5.46
CA ALA A 51 0.23 11.68 -5.05
C ALA A 51 1.28 12.55 -4.36
N ARG A 52 1.65 13.69 -4.97
CA ARG A 52 2.63 14.63 -4.40
C ARG A 52 2.18 15.20 -3.05
N LEU A 53 0.90 15.57 -2.90
CA LEU A 53 0.36 16.09 -1.64
C LEU A 53 0.45 15.06 -0.50
N ASN A 54 0.47 13.77 -0.82
CA ASN A 54 0.60 12.68 0.15
C ASN A 54 2.05 12.15 0.27
N GLY A 55 3.02 12.76 -0.40
CA GLY A 55 4.42 12.30 -0.40
C GLY A 55 4.60 10.95 -1.09
N LEU A 56 3.77 10.65 -2.08
CA LEU A 56 3.78 9.41 -2.85
C LEU A 56 4.19 9.67 -4.31
N TYR A 57 4.84 8.67 -4.88
CA TYR A 57 5.00 8.48 -6.32
C TYR A 57 3.96 7.49 -6.79
N TYR A 58 3.61 7.56 -8.07
CA TYR A 58 2.69 6.61 -8.68
C TYR A 58 3.14 6.13 -10.05
N CYS A 59 2.65 4.97 -10.45
CA CYS A 59 2.71 4.46 -11.82
C CYS A 59 1.35 3.87 -12.17
N ARG A 60 0.84 4.16 -13.36
CA ARG A 60 -0.45 3.70 -13.87
C ARG A 60 -0.23 2.96 -15.19
N ASP A 61 -1.01 1.91 -15.45
CA ASP A 61 -1.02 1.21 -16.73
C ASP A 61 -2.26 1.53 -17.59
N SER A 62 -2.33 0.90 -18.76
CA SER A 62 -3.45 1.03 -19.69
C SER A 62 -4.75 0.45 -19.15
N ASP A 63 -4.68 -0.48 -18.22
CA ASP A 63 -5.83 -1.18 -17.62
C ASP A 63 -6.35 -0.49 -16.36
N ASN A 64 -5.86 0.74 -16.09
CA ASN A 64 -6.22 1.57 -14.94
C ASN A 64 -5.81 1.00 -13.59
N PHE A 65 -4.87 0.05 -13.54
CA PHE A 65 -4.18 -0.27 -12.30
C PHE A 65 -3.16 0.82 -12.00
N ILE A 66 -3.11 1.20 -10.73
CA ILE A 66 -2.20 2.19 -10.20
C ILE A 66 -1.48 1.64 -8.98
N VAL A 67 -0.17 1.91 -8.94
CA VAL A 67 0.67 1.61 -7.78
C VAL A 67 1.11 2.92 -7.16
N PHE A 68 0.91 3.07 -5.84
CA PHE A 68 1.51 4.17 -5.08
C PHE A 68 2.60 3.68 -4.14
N SER A 69 3.67 4.45 -4.00
CA SER A 69 4.76 4.19 -3.05
C SER A 69 5.50 5.47 -2.70
N LYS A 70 6.10 5.53 -1.50
CA LYS A 70 7.09 6.57 -1.16
C LYS A 70 8.39 6.44 -1.99
N ARG A 71 8.59 5.33 -2.70
CA ARG A 71 9.79 5.03 -3.50
C ARG A 71 9.41 4.88 -4.99
N PRO A 72 9.89 5.74 -5.90
CA PRO A 72 9.48 5.71 -7.31
C PRO A 72 9.92 4.42 -8.02
N ALA A 73 11.12 3.91 -7.71
CA ALA A 73 11.60 2.65 -8.26
C ALA A 73 10.71 1.46 -7.87
N LEU A 74 10.14 1.48 -6.66
CA LEU A 74 9.24 0.42 -6.20
C LEU A 74 7.88 0.46 -6.91
N ALA A 75 7.30 1.65 -7.08
CA ALA A 75 6.04 1.80 -7.82
C ALA A 75 6.14 1.22 -9.24
N ARG A 76 7.22 1.56 -9.96
CA ARG A 76 7.52 0.99 -11.28
C ARG A 76 7.69 -0.53 -11.23
N ARG A 77 8.48 -1.02 -10.27
CA ARG A 77 8.79 -2.46 -10.15
C ARG A 77 7.53 -3.30 -9.89
N VAL A 78 6.66 -2.85 -8.99
CA VAL A 78 5.39 -3.52 -8.69
C VAL A 78 4.51 -3.56 -9.94
N LEU A 79 4.35 -2.43 -10.65
CA LEU A 79 3.54 -2.39 -11.87
C LEU A 79 4.12 -3.29 -12.97
N THR A 80 5.46 -3.32 -13.13
CA THR A 80 6.13 -4.23 -14.09
C THR A 80 5.84 -5.70 -13.76
N ILE A 81 5.82 -6.06 -12.48
CA ILE A 81 5.48 -7.43 -12.04
C ILE A 81 4.01 -7.75 -12.32
N ASP A 82 3.12 -6.81 -12.05
CA ASP A 82 1.68 -6.95 -12.23
C ASP A 82 1.30 -7.20 -13.70
N GLN A 83 2.12 -6.70 -14.63
CA GLN A 83 1.95 -6.89 -16.08
C GLN A 83 2.60 -8.18 -16.61
N THR A 84 3.23 -8.99 -15.76
CA THR A 84 3.85 -10.23 -16.23
C THR A 84 2.80 -11.29 -16.54
N VAL A 85 2.99 -12.00 -17.64
CA VAL A 85 2.13 -13.13 -18.02
C VAL A 85 2.40 -14.31 -17.08
N GLY A 86 1.33 -14.98 -16.64
CA GLY A 86 1.39 -16.17 -15.78
C GLY A 86 1.24 -15.83 -14.30
N GLU A 87 1.49 -16.84 -13.45
CA GLU A 87 1.30 -16.71 -12.01
C GLU A 87 2.38 -15.80 -11.39
N HIS A 88 1.96 -14.63 -10.90
CA HIS A 88 2.86 -13.65 -10.31
C HIS A 88 2.35 -13.10 -8.98
N SER A 89 1.14 -13.48 -8.53
CA SER A 89 0.52 -12.98 -7.30
C SER A 89 1.38 -13.13 -6.04
N ALA A 90 2.12 -14.23 -5.89
CA ALA A 90 3.01 -14.42 -4.75
C ALA A 90 4.21 -13.46 -4.79
N TRP A 91 4.78 -13.27 -5.97
CA TRP A 91 5.88 -12.32 -6.18
C TRP A 91 5.40 -10.89 -5.97
N LEU A 92 4.25 -10.53 -6.54
CA LEU A 92 3.59 -9.26 -6.32
C LEU A 92 3.36 -8.99 -4.83
N GLY A 93 2.82 -9.98 -4.11
CA GLY A 93 2.60 -9.90 -2.67
C GLY A 93 3.86 -9.64 -1.85
N HIS A 94 5.00 -10.21 -2.25
CA HIS A 94 6.29 -9.93 -1.63
C HIS A 94 6.69 -8.45 -1.77
N TRP A 95 6.61 -7.90 -2.99
CA TRP A 95 6.95 -6.50 -3.27
C TRP A 95 5.97 -5.50 -2.66
N LEU A 96 4.73 -5.93 -2.50
CA LEU A 96 3.68 -5.22 -1.78
C LEU A 96 3.86 -5.26 -0.25
N GLY A 97 4.80 -6.04 0.27
CA GLY A 97 5.10 -6.13 1.71
C GLY A 97 4.16 -7.05 2.49
N TYR A 98 3.51 -8.03 1.85
CA TYR A 98 2.72 -9.03 2.56
C TYR A 98 3.61 -9.94 3.41
N PRO A 99 3.10 -10.46 4.55
CA PRO A 99 3.87 -11.36 5.39
C PRO A 99 4.40 -12.58 4.60
N PRO A 100 5.68 -12.99 4.78
CA PRO A 100 6.24 -14.12 4.04
C PRO A 100 5.45 -15.43 4.19
N CYS A 101 4.85 -15.68 5.35
CA CYS A 101 3.97 -16.85 5.55
C CYS A 101 2.72 -16.81 4.65
N CYS A 102 2.13 -15.63 4.47
CA CYS A 102 0.95 -15.41 3.64
C CYS A 102 1.30 -15.52 2.16
N VAL A 103 2.44 -14.95 1.75
CA VAL A 103 2.97 -15.10 0.38
C VAL A 103 3.24 -16.57 0.03
N ARG A 104 3.88 -17.33 0.93
CA ARG A 104 4.11 -18.76 0.74
C ARG A 104 2.80 -19.56 0.64
N ALA A 105 1.81 -19.21 1.45
CA ALA A 105 0.49 -19.86 1.38
C ALA A 105 -0.23 -19.54 0.06
N ALA A 106 -0.24 -18.27 -0.37
CA ALA A 106 -0.79 -17.87 -1.66
C ALA A 106 -0.12 -18.61 -2.83
N ARG A 107 1.21 -18.77 -2.80
CA ARG A 107 1.94 -19.54 -3.81
C ARG A 107 1.52 -21.02 -3.86
N ARG A 108 1.27 -21.65 -2.69
CA ARG A 108 0.83 -23.05 -2.63
C ARG A 108 -0.61 -23.24 -3.13
N VAL A 109 -1.46 -22.25 -2.86
CA VAL A 109 -2.86 -22.24 -3.30
C VAL A 109 -2.96 -22.06 -4.81
N GLY A 110 -2.06 -21.25 -5.39
CA GLY A 110 -2.07 -20.89 -6.81
C GLY A 110 -3.04 -19.74 -7.10
N GLU A 111 -2.70 -18.92 -8.09
CA GLU A 111 -3.38 -17.64 -8.36
C GLU A 111 -4.87 -17.83 -8.64
N LYS A 112 -5.21 -18.83 -9.46
CA LYS A 112 -6.59 -19.18 -9.83
C LYS A 112 -7.50 -19.56 -8.66
N ASN A 113 -6.93 -19.92 -7.50
CA ASN A 113 -7.68 -20.42 -6.35
C ASN A 113 -7.78 -19.39 -5.21
N LEU A 114 -7.13 -18.23 -5.32
CA LEU A 114 -7.05 -17.24 -4.24
C LEU A 114 -8.42 -16.78 -3.75
N ASP A 115 -9.38 -16.57 -4.65
CA ASP A 115 -10.73 -16.15 -4.29
C ASP A 115 -11.50 -17.21 -3.50
N SER A 116 -11.35 -18.48 -3.89
CA SER A 116 -11.96 -19.60 -3.15
C SER A 116 -11.32 -19.74 -1.76
N TRP A 117 -10.00 -19.57 -1.68
CA TRP A 117 -9.27 -19.65 -0.42
C TRP A 117 -9.62 -18.50 0.53
N SER A 118 -9.77 -17.28 0.00
CA SER A 118 -10.25 -16.11 0.75
C SER A 118 -11.62 -16.38 1.37
N ARG A 119 -12.57 -16.89 0.58
CA ARG A 119 -13.91 -17.27 1.07
C ARG A 119 -13.88 -18.37 2.12
N GLN A 120 -13.05 -19.39 1.94
CA GLN A 120 -12.89 -20.47 2.93
C GLN A 120 -12.24 -19.99 4.23
N LEU A 121 -11.37 -18.97 4.18
CA LEU A 121 -10.79 -18.38 5.37
C LEU A 121 -11.81 -17.50 6.10
N ALA A 122 -12.57 -16.69 5.35
CA ALA A 122 -13.66 -15.86 5.88
C ALA A 122 -14.67 -16.70 6.68
N SER A 123 -15.01 -17.91 6.20
CA SER A 123 -15.94 -18.80 6.89
C SER A 123 -15.38 -19.48 8.15
N ARG A 124 -14.09 -19.33 8.46
CA ARG A 124 -13.47 -19.94 9.64
C ARG A 124 -13.59 -19.03 10.86
N HIS A 125 -13.65 -19.66 12.02
CA HIS A 125 -13.72 -18.94 13.29
C HIS A 125 -12.40 -18.23 13.61
N HIS A 126 -12.46 -16.91 13.79
CA HIS A 126 -11.34 -16.06 14.22
C HIS A 126 -11.56 -15.66 15.68
N VAL A 127 -10.75 -16.21 16.59
CA VAL A 127 -10.97 -16.04 18.03
C VAL A 127 -10.22 -14.83 18.58
N GLY A 128 -10.89 -14.04 19.41
CA GLY A 128 -10.29 -12.92 20.14
C GLY A 128 -9.66 -11.89 19.21
N ASN A 129 -8.38 -11.56 19.44
CA ASN A 129 -7.67 -10.55 18.65
C ASN A 129 -7.56 -10.91 17.17
N PHE A 130 -7.64 -12.19 16.79
CA PHE A 130 -7.59 -12.61 15.40
C PHE A 130 -8.82 -12.20 14.59
N ALA A 131 -9.93 -11.78 15.22
CA ALA A 131 -11.05 -11.17 14.50
C ALA A 131 -10.62 -9.93 13.69
N SER A 132 -9.52 -9.27 14.08
CA SER A 132 -8.95 -8.12 13.38
C SER A 132 -8.31 -8.44 12.03
N ILE A 133 -8.03 -9.71 11.74
CA ILE A 133 -7.42 -10.15 10.47
C ILE A 133 -8.44 -10.81 9.53
N MET A 134 -9.72 -10.76 9.86
CA MET A 134 -10.77 -11.14 8.93
C MET A 134 -10.73 -10.23 7.70
N VAL A 135 -10.81 -10.83 6.53
CA VAL A 135 -10.78 -10.12 5.24
C VAL A 135 -12.15 -9.60 4.83
N ASP A 136 -13.20 -9.96 5.58
CA ASP A 136 -14.57 -9.56 5.35
C ASP A 136 -14.71 -8.03 5.37
N GLY A 137 -15.41 -7.50 4.38
CA GLY A 137 -15.55 -6.05 4.22
C GLY A 137 -14.32 -5.33 3.67
N TYR A 138 -13.29 -6.06 3.18
CA TYR A 138 -12.18 -5.45 2.42
C TYR A 138 -12.68 -4.60 1.26
N ALA A 139 -13.61 -5.11 0.44
CA ALA A 139 -14.22 -4.38 -0.67
C ALA A 139 -14.85 -3.04 -0.24
N ALA A 140 -15.39 -2.98 0.99
CA ALA A 140 -15.99 -1.79 1.58
C ALA A 140 -14.99 -0.90 2.35
N GLY A 141 -13.69 -1.21 2.34
CA GLY A 141 -12.66 -0.45 3.05
C GLY A 141 -12.67 -0.61 4.57
N ARG A 142 -13.34 -1.65 5.09
CA ARG A 142 -13.53 -1.88 6.54
C ARG A 142 -12.52 -2.85 7.15
N ALA A 143 -11.88 -3.68 6.33
CA ALA A 143 -10.83 -4.59 6.79
C ALA A 143 -9.60 -3.82 7.29
N LEU A 144 -8.79 -4.47 8.14
CA LEU A 144 -7.52 -3.92 8.62
C LEU A 144 -6.32 -4.43 7.82
N ILE A 145 -6.49 -5.51 7.06
CA ILE A 145 -5.47 -6.04 6.17
C ILE A 145 -6.07 -6.22 4.78
N SER A 146 -5.21 -6.26 3.78
CA SER A 146 -5.59 -6.38 2.37
C SER A 146 -5.05 -7.63 1.70
N HIS A 147 -4.26 -8.44 2.42
CA HIS A 147 -3.82 -9.76 1.98
C HIS A 147 -4.64 -10.86 2.65
N ILE A 148 -4.70 -12.02 1.99
CA ILE A 148 -5.32 -13.22 2.55
C ILE A 148 -4.37 -13.81 3.62
N PRO A 149 -4.77 -13.91 4.90
CA PRO A 149 -3.91 -14.47 5.94
C PRO A 149 -3.67 -15.96 5.71
N CYS A 150 -2.48 -16.49 6.05
CA CYS A 150 -2.18 -17.91 5.81
C CYS A 150 -3.04 -18.89 6.66
N SER A 151 -3.68 -18.38 7.71
CA SER A 151 -4.60 -19.12 8.59
C SER A 151 -5.45 -18.11 9.41
N PRO A 152 -6.55 -18.56 10.05
CA PRO A 152 -7.33 -17.73 10.98
C PRO A 152 -6.54 -17.24 12.20
N HIS A 153 -5.38 -17.87 12.47
CA HIS A 153 -4.51 -17.55 13.60
C HIS A 153 -3.14 -17.00 13.14
N CYS A 154 -3.10 -16.34 11.98
CA CYS A 154 -1.85 -15.80 11.43
C CYS A 154 -1.30 -14.65 12.30
N SER A 155 -0.30 -14.93 13.13
CA SER A 155 0.34 -13.96 14.03
C SER A 155 0.99 -12.79 13.29
N ALA A 156 1.54 -13.01 12.09
CA ALA A 156 2.14 -11.94 11.28
C ALA A 156 1.07 -10.96 10.75
N SER A 157 -0.08 -11.48 10.30
CA SER A 157 -1.22 -10.64 9.92
C SER A 157 -1.75 -9.87 11.13
N LEU A 158 -1.85 -10.54 12.28
CA LEU A 158 -2.35 -9.91 13.51
C LEU A 158 -1.45 -8.75 13.94
N ARG A 159 -0.13 -8.93 13.84
CA ARG A 159 0.85 -7.88 14.14
C ARG A 159 0.68 -6.66 13.21
N LEU A 160 0.40 -6.89 11.94
CA LEU A 160 0.13 -5.81 10.98
C LEU A 160 -1.17 -5.08 11.33
N ALA A 161 -2.27 -5.81 11.53
CA ALA A 161 -3.57 -5.24 11.89
C ALA A 161 -3.53 -4.45 13.21
N SER A 162 -2.82 -4.98 14.21
CA SER A 162 -2.69 -4.35 15.53
C SER A 162 -1.97 -3.00 15.47
N GLN A 163 -1.04 -2.81 14.52
CA GLN A 163 -0.35 -1.53 14.35
C GLN A 163 -1.29 -0.43 13.87
N LEU A 164 -2.32 -0.76 13.07
CA LEU A 164 -3.32 0.21 12.61
C LEU A 164 -4.27 0.70 13.70
N VAL A 165 -4.38 -0.05 14.81
CA VAL A 165 -5.29 0.26 15.92
C VAL A 165 -4.54 1.00 17.05
N LYS A 166 -3.21 0.96 17.06
CA LYS A 166 -2.41 1.69 18.05
C LYS A 166 -2.60 3.20 17.86
N PRO A 167 -2.74 3.99 18.93
CA PRO A 167 -2.74 5.43 18.83
C PRO A 167 -1.38 5.89 18.26
N HIS A 168 -1.41 6.52 17.09
CA HIS A 168 -0.22 7.12 16.49
C HIS A 168 -0.11 8.57 16.94
N SER A 169 0.94 8.90 17.68
CA SER A 169 1.23 10.30 18.00
C SER A 169 1.56 11.07 16.71
N PRO A 170 0.97 12.26 16.48
CA PRO A 170 1.20 13.04 15.27
C PRO A 170 2.66 13.54 15.08
N ALA A 171 3.54 13.29 16.04
CA ALA A 171 4.91 13.80 16.10
C ALA A 171 5.94 13.06 15.21
N GLN A 172 5.60 11.95 14.56
CA GLN A 172 6.57 11.13 13.81
C GLN A 172 6.40 11.23 12.29
N ARG A 173 6.28 12.45 11.75
CA ARG A 173 6.60 12.67 10.34
C ARG A 173 8.12 12.83 10.20
N PRO A 174 8.85 11.95 9.50
CA PRO A 174 10.17 12.32 9.01
C PRO A 174 9.97 13.51 8.07
N SER A 175 10.43 14.68 8.51
CA SER A 175 10.45 15.91 7.74
C SER A 175 11.34 15.70 6.50
N THR A 176 10.76 15.23 5.40
CA THR A 176 11.41 15.20 4.07
C THR A 176 11.49 16.60 3.44
N LEU A 177 10.85 17.61 4.05
CA LEU A 177 10.86 19.00 3.59
C LEU A 177 12.06 19.82 4.10
N ALA A 178 12.82 19.34 5.08
CA ALA A 178 13.99 20.07 5.60
C ALA A 178 15.28 19.90 4.78
N LYS A 179 15.35 18.99 3.79
CA LYS A 179 16.57 18.75 2.99
C LYS A 179 16.66 19.51 1.67
N LEU A 180 15.67 20.33 1.30
CA LEU A 180 15.71 21.13 0.07
C LEU A 180 16.24 22.57 0.25
N ARG A 181 16.74 22.95 1.44
CA ARG A 181 17.35 24.27 1.70
C ARG A 181 18.87 24.26 1.87
N GLY A 182 19.56 23.26 1.31
CA GLY A 182 21.02 23.08 1.45
C GLY A 182 21.84 23.20 0.17
N PHE A 183 21.26 23.56 -0.98
CA PHE A 183 22.04 23.92 -2.17
C PHE A 183 22.37 25.41 -2.13
N HIS A 184 23.36 25.76 -1.31
CA HIS A 184 24.08 27.01 -1.48
C HIS A 184 24.86 26.94 -2.79
N ALA A 185 24.63 27.92 -3.65
CA ALA A 185 25.44 28.22 -4.82
C ALA A 185 26.86 28.57 -4.37
N ASP A 186 27.81 27.65 -4.53
CA ASP A 186 29.25 27.98 -4.49
C ASP A 186 29.67 28.35 -5.92
N GLY A 187 29.61 29.65 -6.20
CA GLY A 187 30.13 30.22 -7.43
C GLY A 187 31.66 30.27 -7.38
N ARG A 188 32.32 29.33 -8.07
CA ARG A 188 33.73 29.49 -8.44
C ARG A 188 33.84 29.72 -9.94
N ARG A 189 34.16 30.97 -10.29
CA ARG A 189 34.66 31.34 -11.62
C ARG A 189 36.07 30.75 -11.74
N HIS A 190 36.25 29.82 -12.67
CA HIS A 190 37.58 29.46 -13.14
C HIS A 190 38.05 30.52 -14.13
N SER A 191 39.11 31.23 -13.75
CA SER A 191 39.93 32.05 -14.63
C SER A 191 40.67 31.11 -15.61
N LEU A 192 40.58 31.39 -16.91
CA LEU A 192 41.41 30.75 -17.94
C LEU A 192 42.81 31.39 -17.94
N PRO A 193 43.89 30.62 -18.09
CA PRO A 193 45.21 31.18 -18.36
C PRO A 193 45.35 31.51 -19.85
N GLN A 194 45.95 32.67 -20.14
CA GLN A 194 46.70 32.94 -21.38
C GLN A 194 48.19 32.90 -21.03
#